data_AF-K1SYN1-F1
#
_entry.id   AF-K1SYN1-F1
#
_cell.length_a   1.000
_cell.length_b   1.000
_cell.length_c   1.000
_cell.angle_alpha   90.00
_cell.angle_beta   90.00
_cell.angle_gamma   90.00
#
_symmetry.space_group_name_H-M   'P 1'
#
loop_
_entity.id
_entity.type
_entity.pdbx_description
1 polymer ?
#
loop_
_entity_poly.entity_id
_entity_poly.type
_entity_poly.pdbx_seq_one_letter_code
_entity_poly.pdbx_strand_id
1 'polypeptide(L)'
;MIFEVVSMTVPALLNPKMTASWEKGLDGITRGTVVMEDYRSKLEDFIRRETVAMIEQDLTGQIATRIHPLVGKGGKGLAAKRSLGIPCPVCGGTIETTPFGYGCSNYQKDGGGCRFSIGTIAGRDLNDEEVKELLTEGHTGVLSGFVSKSKKKFSASLILEKDDEGKVSVGF
;
A
#
# COMPACT_ATOMS: atom_id res chain seq x y z
N MET A 1 8.49 3.37 8.48
CA MET A 1 8.16 3.25 7.05
C MET A 1 8.80 4.35 6.21
N ILE A 2 8.58 5.64 6.49
CA ILE A 2 9.15 6.74 5.69
C ILE A 2 10.68 6.70 5.64
N PHE A 3 11.35 6.49 6.77
CA PHE A 3 12.82 6.38 6.83
C PHE A 3 13.38 5.32 5.86
N GLU A 4 12.77 4.13 5.80
CA GLU A 4 13.22 3.05 4.90
C GLU A 4 13.10 3.43 3.44
N VAL A 5 11.97 4.05 3.06
CA VAL A 5 11.74 4.52 1.69
C VAL A 5 12.81 5.53 1.30
N VAL A 6 13.04 6.56 2.13
CA VAL A 6 14.05 7.59 1.86
C VAL A 6 15.46 6.99 1.84
N SER A 7 15.78 6.08 2.76
CA SER A 7 17.09 5.41 2.82
C SER A 7 17.38 4.55 1.60
N MET A 8 16.37 4.00 0.94
CA MET A 8 16.54 3.14 -0.23
C MET A 8 16.49 3.90 -1.55
N THR A 9 15.76 5.01 -1.59
CA THR A 9 15.57 5.81 -2.81
C THR A 9 16.58 6.95 -2.91
N VAL A 10 16.62 7.82 -1.90
CA VAL A 10 17.45 9.04 -1.89
C VAL A 10 18.17 9.17 -0.54
N PRO A 11 19.16 8.30 -0.25
CA PRO A 11 19.84 8.26 1.05
C PRO A 11 20.59 9.56 1.38
N ALA A 12 20.96 10.34 0.37
CA ALA A 12 21.60 11.64 0.53
C ALA A 12 20.78 12.62 1.40
N LEU A 13 19.44 12.52 1.38
CA LEU A 13 18.54 13.34 2.20
C LEU A 13 18.61 13.01 3.71
N LEU A 14 19.14 11.84 4.07
CA LEU A 14 19.33 11.42 5.46
C LEU A 14 20.72 11.77 6.00
N ASN A 15 21.59 12.38 5.17
CA ASN A 15 22.94 12.71 5.59
C ASN A 15 22.99 14.07 6.31
N PRO A 16 23.30 14.10 7.63
CA PRO A 16 23.30 15.34 8.39
C PRO A 16 24.36 16.35 7.89
N LYS A 17 25.45 15.89 7.25
CA LYS A 17 26.44 16.81 6.65
C LYS A 17 25.88 17.54 5.44
N MET A 18 25.02 16.88 4.66
CA MET A 18 24.38 17.49 3.49
C MET A 18 23.39 18.56 3.93
N THR A 19 22.56 18.25 4.92
CA THR A 19 21.66 19.21 5.57
C THR A 19 22.45 20.42 6.10
N ALA A 20 23.53 20.19 6.84
CA ALA A 20 24.39 21.27 7.33
C ALA A 20 25.00 22.13 6.21
N SER A 21 25.37 21.51 5.08
CA SER A 21 25.87 22.24 3.91
C SER A 21 24.80 23.12 3.27
N TRP A 22 23.54 22.69 3.28
CA TRP A 22 22.43 23.47 2.74
C TRP A 22 22.12 24.67 3.63
N GLU A 23 22.02 24.47 4.95
CA GLU A 23 21.83 25.54 5.93
C GLU A 23 22.95 26.59 5.84
N LYS A 24 24.21 26.14 5.70
CA LYS A 24 25.35 27.04 5.49
C LYS A 24 25.25 27.83 4.19
N GLY A 25 24.74 27.22 3.12
CA GLY A 25 24.51 27.91 1.86
C GLY A 25 23.43 28.99 1.97
N LEU A 26 22.33 28.69 2.66
CA LEU A 26 21.26 29.65 2.93
C LEU A 26 21.74 30.82 3.79
N ASP A 27 22.49 30.55 4.86
CA ASP A 27 23.14 31.58 5.68
C ASP A 27 24.17 32.40 4.88
N GLY A 28 24.83 31.79 3.90
CA GLY A 28 25.70 32.49 2.97
C GLY A 28 24.95 33.47 2.06
N ILE A 29 23.75 33.10 1.60
CA ILE A 29 22.89 33.97 0.78
C ILE A 29 22.40 35.16 1.60
N THR A 30 21.95 34.94 2.84
CA THR A 30 21.47 36.03 3.71
C THR A 30 22.58 37.03 4.06
N ARG A 31 23.83 36.55 4.18
CA ARG A 31 25.02 37.38 4.42
C ARG A 31 25.63 37.97 3.15
N GLY A 32 25.11 37.64 1.97
CA GLY A 32 25.65 38.08 0.68
C GLY A 32 27.01 37.48 0.30
N THR A 33 27.45 36.41 0.98
CA THR A 33 28.71 35.70 0.66
C THR A 33 28.53 34.59 -0.37
N VAL A 34 27.29 34.21 -0.67
CA VAL A 34 26.92 33.21 -1.68
C VAL A 34 25.93 33.82 -2.65
N VAL A 35 26.20 33.65 -3.95
CA VAL A 35 25.28 34.05 -5.02
C VAL A 35 24.10 33.07 -5.06
N MET A 36 22.88 33.61 -5.00
CA MET A 36 21.65 32.81 -4.99
C MET A 36 21.56 31.88 -6.20
N GLU A 37 21.88 32.38 -7.39
CA GLU A 37 21.77 31.62 -8.64
C GLU A 37 22.69 30.39 -8.66
N ASP A 38 23.93 30.55 -8.19
CA ASP A 38 24.89 29.45 -8.07
C ASP A 38 24.42 28.38 -7.08
N TYR A 39 23.80 28.81 -5.98
CA TYR A 39 23.23 27.88 -4.99
C TYR A 39 22.03 27.12 -5.58
N ARG A 40 21.15 27.83 -6.28
CA ARG A 40 19.96 27.26 -6.92
C ARG A 40 20.32 26.23 -7.98
N SER A 41 21.28 26.55 -8.87
CA SER A 41 21.75 25.62 -9.89
C SER A 41 22.26 24.32 -9.26
N LYS A 42 23.05 24.41 -8.18
CA LYS A 42 23.56 23.23 -7.46
C LYS A 42 22.45 22.39 -6.84
N LEU A 43 21.40 23.03 -6.31
CA LEU A 43 20.25 22.34 -5.74
C LEU A 43 19.44 21.62 -6.84
N GLU A 44 19.18 22.29 -7.95
CA GLU A 44 18.45 21.71 -9.08
C GLU A 44 19.21 20.54 -9.71
N ASP A 45 20.54 20.65 -9.84
CA ASP A 45 21.41 19.57 -10.30
C ASP A 45 21.39 18.37 -9.35
N PHE A 46 21.37 18.61 -8.04
CA PHE A 46 21.20 17.54 -7.06
C PHE A 46 19.85 16.83 -7.23
N ILE A 47 18.74 17.58 -7.24
CA ILE A 47 17.39 17.01 -7.41
C ILE A 47 17.29 16.20 -8.70
N ARG A 48 17.82 16.74 -9.80
CA ARG A 48 17.82 16.07 -11.11
C ARG A 48 18.56 14.73 -11.06
N ARG A 49 19.76 14.71 -10.50
CA ARG A 49 20.57 13.48 -10.40
C ARG A 49 19.88 12.40 -9.57
N GLU A 50 19.38 12.75 -8.39
CA GLU A 50 18.69 11.79 -7.52
C GLU A 50 17.39 11.28 -8.18
N THR A 51 16.64 12.16 -8.87
CA THR A 51 15.41 11.77 -9.57
C THR A 51 15.71 10.79 -10.71
N VAL A 52 16.73 11.06 -11.53
CA VAL A 52 17.13 10.16 -12.63
C VAL A 52 17.61 8.82 -12.09
N ALA A 53 18.42 8.83 -11.04
CA ALA A 53 18.91 7.60 -10.40
C ALA A 53 17.76 6.72 -9.87
N MET A 54 16.65 7.33 -9.44
CA MET A 54 15.47 6.60 -8.96
C MET A 54 14.60 6.04 -10.09
N ILE A 55 14.47 6.75 -11.22
CA ILE A 55 13.63 6.31 -12.36
C ILE A 55 14.09 4.96 -12.93
N GLU A 56 15.40 4.70 -12.92
CA GLU A 56 15.97 3.47 -13.47
C GLU A 56 15.84 2.25 -12.54
N GLN A 57 15.37 2.43 -11.30
CA GLN A 57 15.36 1.39 -10.27
C GLN A 57 13.93 1.03 -9.83
N ASP A 58 13.50 -0.20 -10.12
CA ASP A 58 12.30 -0.76 -9.48
C ASP A 58 12.66 -1.30 -8.09
N LEU A 59 12.47 -0.44 -7.09
CA LEU A 59 12.70 -0.75 -5.68
C LEU A 59 11.43 -1.27 -4.98
N THR A 60 10.31 -1.42 -5.70
CA THR A 60 9.01 -1.75 -5.09
C THR A 60 9.08 -3.03 -4.27
N GLY A 61 9.66 -4.09 -4.83
CA GLY A 61 9.83 -5.37 -4.13
C GLY A 61 10.74 -5.28 -2.91
N GLN A 62 11.87 -4.58 -3.03
CA GLN A 62 12.85 -4.46 -1.94
C GLN A 62 12.31 -3.61 -0.79
N ILE A 63 11.68 -2.48 -1.11
CA ILE A 63 11.02 -1.59 -0.14
C ILE A 63 9.91 -2.35 0.59
N ALA A 64 9.12 -3.11 -0.15
CA ALA A 64 8.07 -3.94 0.42
C ALA A 64 8.61 -4.97 1.42
N THR A 65 9.69 -5.68 1.08
CA THR A 65 10.34 -6.64 1.97
C THR A 65 10.89 -5.97 3.22
N ARG A 66 11.49 -4.77 3.10
CA ARG A 66 12.10 -4.07 4.24
C ARG A 66 11.07 -3.42 5.16
N ILE A 67 9.93 -3.00 4.61
CA ILE A 67 8.83 -2.41 5.37
C ILE A 67 7.99 -3.50 6.05
N HIS A 68 7.83 -4.69 5.47
CA HIS A 68 6.94 -5.74 5.97
C HIS A 68 7.09 -6.04 7.49
N PRO A 69 8.31 -6.15 8.07
CA PRO A 69 8.46 -6.39 9.51
C PRO A 69 8.06 -5.19 10.39
N LEU A 70 8.01 -3.98 9.81
CA LEU A 70 7.67 -2.74 10.49
C LEU A 70 6.17 -2.46 10.47
N VAL A 71 5.40 -3.24 9.71
CA VAL A 71 3.94 -3.13 9.67
C VAL A 71 3.37 -4.02 10.77
N GLY A 72 2.60 -3.44 11.69
CA GLY A 72 1.99 -4.16 12.81
C GLY A 72 1.09 -5.32 12.35
N LYS A 73 0.69 -6.19 13.30
CA LYS A 73 -0.02 -7.49 13.14
C LYS A 73 -1.25 -7.57 12.19
N GLY A 74 -1.67 -6.49 11.53
CA GLY A 74 -2.75 -6.48 10.54
C GLY A 74 -2.47 -5.63 9.30
N GLY A 75 -1.29 -5.02 9.16
CA GLY A 75 -1.00 -4.30 7.92
C GLY A 75 -0.38 -5.26 6.92
N LYS A 76 -1.18 -5.65 5.93
CA LYS A 76 -0.67 -6.24 4.69
C LYS A 76 0.19 -5.15 4.05
N GLY A 77 1.49 -5.19 4.31
CA GLY A 77 2.44 -4.21 3.79
C GLY A 77 2.38 -4.17 2.26
N LEU A 78 3.17 -3.29 1.64
CA LEU A 78 3.40 -3.25 0.19
C LEU A 78 3.91 -4.58 -0.42
N ALA A 79 4.07 -5.62 0.40
CA ALA A 79 4.50 -6.97 0.05
C ALA A 79 3.54 -7.61 -0.93
N ALA A 80 3.85 -7.34 -2.19
CA ALA A 80 3.42 -8.03 -3.39
C ALA A 80 1.90 -8.06 -3.56
N LYS A 81 1.44 -7.31 -4.56
CA LYS A 81 0.20 -7.58 -5.29
C LYS A 81 0.25 -9.04 -5.78
N ARG A 82 -0.15 -9.99 -4.92
CA ARG A 82 -0.12 -11.42 -5.20
C ARG A 82 -1.49 -11.79 -5.74
N SER A 83 -1.52 -12.35 -6.94
CA SER A 83 -2.74 -12.94 -7.49
C SER A 83 -3.06 -14.22 -6.74
N LEU A 84 -4.28 -14.36 -6.20
CA LEU A 84 -4.76 -15.61 -5.60
C LEU A 84 -5.10 -16.67 -6.65
N GLY A 85 -5.10 -16.31 -7.94
CA GLY A 85 -5.42 -17.21 -9.05
C GLY A 85 -6.91 -17.56 -9.13
N ILE A 86 -7.77 -16.77 -8.49
CA ILE A 86 -9.22 -16.99 -8.42
C ILE A 86 -9.94 -15.93 -9.25
N PRO A 87 -10.91 -16.32 -10.10
CA PRO A 87 -11.70 -15.37 -10.88
C PRO A 87 -12.64 -14.58 -9.97
N CYS A 88 -12.80 -13.30 -10.29
CA CYS A 88 -13.68 -12.40 -9.57
C CYS A 88 -15.15 -12.79 -9.84
N PRO A 89 -16.00 -12.86 -8.81
CA PRO A 89 -17.41 -13.24 -8.96
C PRO A 89 -18.26 -12.19 -9.68
N VAL A 90 -17.70 -11.00 -9.96
CA VAL A 90 -18.36 -9.87 -10.65
C VAL A 90 -17.96 -9.76 -12.12
N CYS A 91 -16.66 -9.89 -12.43
CA CYS A 91 -16.15 -9.65 -13.79
C CYS A 91 -15.28 -10.77 -14.36
N GLY A 92 -15.02 -11.84 -13.60
CA GLY A 92 -14.13 -12.93 -13.99
C GLY A 92 -12.62 -12.61 -13.97
N GLY A 93 -12.22 -11.37 -13.69
CA GLY A 93 -10.81 -10.97 -13.59
C GLY A 93 -10.10 -11.55 -12.35
N THR A 94 -8.78 -11.59 -12.34
CA THR A 94 -8.02 -12.20 -11.23
C THR A 94 -8.11 -11.38 -9.94
N ILE A 95 -8.30 -12.03 -8.79
CA ILE A 95 -8.21 -11.39 -7.47
C ILE A 95 -6.76 -11.28 -7.01
N GLU A 96 -6.39 -10.11 -6.48
CA GLU A 96 -5.06 -9.77 -6.00
C GLU A 96 -5.09 -9.22 -4.57
N THR A 97 -4.03 -9.49 -3.80
CA THR A 97 -3.87 -8.92 -2.45
C THR A 97 -3.56 -7.43 -2.55
N THR A 98 -4.26 -6.61 -1.78
CA THR A 98 -4.06 -5.16 -1.68
C THR A 98 -3.69 -4.77 -0.25
N PRO A 99 -3.13 -3.56 -0.01
CA PRO A 99 -2.78 -3.12 1.35
C PRO A 99 -3.95 -3.09 2.34
N PHE A 100 -5.19 -3.01 1.83
CA PHE A 100 -6.41 -2.95 2.63
C PHE A 100 -7.20 -4.27 2.63
N GLY A 101 -6.69 -5.34 2.01
CA GLY A 101 -7.37 -6.63 1.90
C GLY A 101 -7.14 -7.30 0.55
N TYR A 102 -8.19 -7.50 -0.23
CA TYR A 102 -8.18 -8.17 -1.54
C TYR A 102 -9.00 -7.36 -2.54
N GLY A 103 -8.53 -7.26 -3.79
CA GLY A 103 -9.19 -6.48 -4.83
C GLY A 103 -9.14 -7.20 -6.17
N CYS A 104 -10.08 -6.89 -7.06
CA CYS A 104 -9.99 -7.36 -8.45
C CYS A 104 -8.88 -6.60 -9.20
N SER A 105 -8.13 -7.31 -10.04
CA SER A 105 -7.16 -6.74 -10.99
C SER A 105 -7.78 -5.70 -11.93
N ASN A 106 -9.03 -5.90 -12.34
CA ASN A 106 -9.80 -4.97 -13.17
C ASN A 106 -10.56 -3.91 -12.34
N TYR A 107 -10.10 -3.59 -11.13
CA TYR A 107 -10.77 -2.62 -10.28
C TYR A 107 -10.68 -1.21 -10.86
N GLN A 108 -11.82 -0.59 -11.17
CA GLN A 108 -11.90 0.80 -11.61
C GLN A 108 -13.04 1.52 -10.90
N LYS A 109 -12.73 2.72 -10.40
CA LYS A 109 -13.67 3.55 -9.63
C LYS A 109 -14.61 4.38 -10.52
N ASP A 110 -14.16 4.77 -11.71
CA ASP A 110 -14.82 5.75 -12.59
C ASP A 110 -14.96 5.25 -14.04
N GLY A 111 -15.79 4.22 -14.23
CA GLY A 111 -16.21 3.71 -15.55
C GLY A 111 -16.01 2.20 -15.70
N GLY A 112 -17.01 1.50 -16.25
CA GLY A 112 -17.02 0.16 -16.88
C GLY A 112 -16.37 -1.06 -16.20
N GLY A 113 -15.53 -0.89 -15.19
CA GLY A 113 -14.72 -1.93 -14.58
C GLY A 113 -15.33 -2.50 -13.30
N CYS A 114 -14.60 -3.43 -12.70
CA CYS A 114 -15.07 -4.16 -11.54
C CYS A 114 -14.96 -3.31 -10.26
N ARG A 115 -15.96 -3.37 -9.38
CA ARG A 115 -15.92 -2.67 -8.07
C ARG A 115 -15.69 -3.59 -6.88
N PHE A 116 -15.25 -4.82 -7.15
CA PHE A 116 -15.08 -5.85 -6.14
C PHE A 116 -13.81 -5.64 -5.30
N SER A 117 -13.97 -5.52 -3.99
CA SER A 117 -12.89 -5.49 -3.01
C SER A 117 -13.38 -6.03 -1.66
N ILE A 118 -12.59 -6.90 -1.03
CA ILE A 118 -12.81 -7.41 0.33
C ILE A 118 -11.78 -6.76 1.24
N GLY A 119 -12.22 -5.96 2.21
CA GLY A 119 -11.35 -5.36 3.22
C GLY A 119 -11.31 -6.15 4.54
N THR A 120 -10.82 -5.52 5.61
CA THR A 120 -10.97 -6.04 6.98
C THR A 120 -12.45 -6.11 7.37
N ILE A 121 -12.93 -7.29 7.79
CA ILE A 121 -14.34 -7.51 8.15
C ILE A 121 -14.44 -7.59 9.67
N ALA A 122 -15.24 -6.70 10.28
CA ALA A 122 -15.41 -6.59 11.73
C ALA A 122 -14.09 -6.68 12.53
N GLY A 123 -13.05 -5.97 12.09
CA GLY A 123 -11.77 -5.91 12.78
C GLY A 123 -10.88 -7.16 12.66
N ARG A 124 -11.23 -8.11 11.79
CA ARG A 124 -10.41 -9.27 11.43
C ARG A 124 -10.04 -9.25 9.96
N ASP A 125 -8.76 -9.49 9.67
CA ASP A 125 -8.27 -9.74 8.33
C ASP A 125 -8.41 -11.23 7.98
N LEU A 126 -8.87 -11.51 6.76
CA LEU A 126 -9.01 -12.87 6.25
C LEU A 126 -7.68 -13.36 5.65
N ASN A 127 -7.37 -14.64 5.88
CA ASN A 127 -6.26 -15.34 5.25
C ASN A 127 -6.56 -15.69 3.79
N ASP A 128 -5.51 -15.96 3.02
CA ASP A 128 -5.62 -16.29 1.59
C ASP A 128 -6.53 -17.53 1.36
N GLU A 129 -6.47 -18.51 2.26
CA GLU A 129 -7.30 -19.73 2.22
C GLU A 129 -8.78 -19.42 2.49
N GLU A 130 -9.08 -18.58 3.48
CA GLU A 130 -10.45 -18.21 3.85
C GLU A 130 -11.12 -17.38 2.75
N VAL A 131 -10.36 -16.51 2.09
CA VAL A 131 -10.85 -15.77 0.91
C VAL A 131 -11.04 -16.69 -0.29
N LYS A 132 -10.19 -17.71 -0.42
CA LYS A 132 -10.35 -18.71 -1.48
C LYS A 132 -11.62 -19.53 -1.29
N GLU A 133 -11.88 -19.98 -0.08
CA GLU A 133 -13.11 -20.67 0.29
C GLU A 133 -14.34 -19.79 0.03
N LEU A 134 -14.33 -18.55 0.54
CA LEU A 134 -15.42 -17.60 0.32
C LEU A 134 -15.75 -17.43 -1.17
N LEU A 135 -14.74 -17.21 -2.00
CA LEU A 135 -14.93 -16.96 -3.44
C LEU A 135 -15.30 -18.20 -4.26
N THR A 136 -14.91 -19.41 -3.82
CA THR A 136 -15.20 -20.66 -4.54
C THR A 136 -16.50 -21.30 -4.10
N GLU A 137 -16.78 -21.30 -2.79
CA GLU A 137 -17.95 -21.94 -2.19
C GLU A 137 -19.09 -20.95 -1.92
N GLY A 138 -18.83 -19.65 -1.99
CA GLY A 138 -19.83 -18.60 -1.71
C GLY A 138 -20.07 -18.36 -0.21
N HIS A 139 -19.43 -19.15 0.65
CA HIS A 139 -19.50 -19.05 2.10
C HIS A 139 -18.16 -19.49 2.70
N THR A 140 -17.87 -19.06 3.93
CA THR A 140 -16.77 -19.61 4.74
C THR A 140 -17.32 -20.45 5.87
N GLY A 141 -16.52 -21.40 6.36
CA GLY A 141 -16.73 -22.00 7.67
C GLY A 141 -16.82 -21.00 8.83
N VAL A 142 -16.97 -21.52 10.06
CA VAL A 142 -17.09 -20.70 11.27
C VAL A 142 -15.74 -20.05 11.61
N LEU A 143 -15.64 -18.76 11.30
CA LEU A 143 -14.46 -17.95 11.56
C LEU A 143 -14.59 -17.28 12.93
N SER A 144 -13.55 -17.39 13.77
CA SER A 144 -13.51 -16.80 15.10
C SER A 144 -12.70 -15.50 15.13
N GLY A 145 -13.01 -14.59 16.06
CA GLY A 145 -12.20 -13.37 16.28
C GLY A 145 -12.72 -12.11 15.60
N PHE A 146 -13.95 -12.12 15.09
CA PHE A 146 -14.64 -10.88 14.70
C PHE A 146 -14.95 -10.03 15.94
N VAL A 147 -14.85 -8.72 15.80
CA VAL A 147 -15.09 -7.75 16.87
C VAL A 147 -16.34 -6.97 16.55
N SER A 148 -17.37 -7.14 17.39
CA SER A 148 -18.63 -6.40 17.26
C SER A 148 -18.44 -4.92 17.60
N LYS A 149 -19.40 -4.06 17.22
CA LYS A 149 -19.46 -2.65 17.65
C LYS A 149 -19.36 -2.49 19.17
N SER A 150 -19.81 -3.50 19.92
CA SER A 150 -19.69 -3.57 21.39
C SER A 150 -18.35 -4.13 21.91
N LYS A 151 -17.30 -4.21 21.07
CA LYS A 151 -15.97 -4.79 21.36
C LYS A 151 -15.95 -6.26 21.80
N LYS A 152 -17.07 -6.97 21.69
CA LYS A 152 -17.13 -8.41 22.00
C LYS A 152 -16.63 -9.23 20.81
N LYS A 153 -15.83 -10.24 21.11
CA LYS A 153 -15.39 -11.22 20.11
C LYS A 153 -16.53 -12.19 19.82
N PHE A 154 -16.81 -12.42 18.54
CA PHE A 154 -17.78 -13.42 18.11
C PHE A 154 -17.22 -14.25 16.97
N SER A 155 -17.85 -15.40 16.75
CA SER A 155 -17.57 -16.29 15.63
C SER A 155 -18.76 -16.26 14.69
N ALA A 156 -18.51 -16.19 13.38
CA ALA A 156 -19.53 -16.17 12.36
C ALA A 156 -19.01 -16.82 11.08
N SER A 157 -19.92 -17.35 10.27
CA SER A 157 -19.66 -17.64 8.86
C SER A 157 -19.68 -16.33 8.08
N LEU A 158 -18.97 -16.25 6.96
CA LEU A 158 -19.13 -15.17 6.01
C LEU A 158 -19.88 -15.70 4.80
N ILE A 159 -20.82 -14.92 4.27
CA ILE A 159 -21.59 -15.27 3.08
C ILE A 159 -21.39 -14.17 2.05
N LEU A 160 -21.17 -14.58 0.80
CA LEU A 160 -21.12 -13.68 -0.34
C LEU A 160 -22.54 -13.42 -0.84
N GLU A 161 -23.06 -12.23 -0.55
CA GLU A 161 -24.34 -11.77 -1.06
C GLU A 161 -24.13 -10.99 -2.36
N LYS A 162 -24.95 -11.29 -3.36
CA LYS A 162 -25.01 -10.58 -4.63
C LYS A 162 -26.33 -9.83 -4.70
N ASP A 163 -26.29 -8.51 -4.63
CA ASP A 163 -27.46 -7.69 -4.91
C ASP A 163 -27.72 -7.64 -6.44
N ASP A 164 -28.98 -7.45 -6.83
CA ASP A 164 -29.45 -7.33 -8.23
C ASP A 164 -28.72 -6.22 -9.02
N GLU A 165 -28.04 -5.28 -8.34
CA GLU A 165 -27.22 -4.23 -8.94
C GLU A 165 -25.75 -4.65 -9.20
N GLY A 166 -25.41 -5.93 -9.02
CA GLY A 166 -24.05 -6.45 -9.23
C GLY A 166 -23.05 -6.01 -8.16
N LYS A 167 -23.54 -5.43 -7.06
CA LYS A 167 -22.75 -5.10 -5.88
C LYS A 167 -22.66 -6.33 -5.00
N VAL A 168 -21.42 -6.67 -4.64
CA VAL A 168 -21.14 -7.85 -3.84
C VAL A 168 -20.77 -7.41 -2.43
N SER A 169 -21.60 -7.80 -1.47
CA SER A 169 -21.38 -7.57 -0.04
C SER A 169 -20.98 -8.87 0.65
N VAL A 170 -20.10 -8.76 1.64
CA VAL A 170 -19.80 -9.88 2.53
C VAL A 170 -20.61 -9.68 3.80
N GLY A 171 -21.57 -10.58 4.02
CA GLY A 171 -22.42 -10.65 5.21
C GLY A 171 -21.93 -11.71 6.19
N PHE A 172 -22.54 -11.74 7.38
CA PHE A 172 -22.36 -12.78 8.40
C PHE A 172 -23.52 -13.77 8.36
#